data_AF-A0A2V6WRA6-F1
#
_entry.id   AF-A0A2V6WRA6-F1
#
_cell.length_a   1.000
_cell.length_b   1.000
_cell.length_c   1.000
_cell.angle_alpha   90.00
_cell.angle_beta   90.00
_cell.angle_gamma   90.00
#
_symmetry.space_group_name_H-M   'P 1'
#
loop_
_entity.id
_entity.type
_entity.pdbx_description
1 polymer ?
#
loop_
_entity_poly.entity_id
_entity_poly.type
_entity_poly.pdbx_seq_one_letter_code
_entity_poly.pdbx_strand_id
1 'polypeptide(L)' 'MITVVGAGSWGTALAVHLARGGAEVRLCARSAEVVEAIRARRRNPWYLSDVD' A
#
# COMPACT_ATOMS: atom_id res chain seq x y z
N MET A 1 1.43 5.91 14.71
CA MET A 1 0.53 5.43 13.64
C MET A 1 0.48 6.47 12.52
N ILE A 2 0.77 6.08 11.29
CA ILE A 2 0.76 6.95 10.09
C ILE A 2 -0.32 6.45 9.14
N THR A 3 -1.14 7.36 8.59
CA THR A 3 -2.15 7.02 7.58
C THR A 3 -1.76 7.63 6.24
N VAL A 4 -1.62 6.78 5.21
CA VAL A 4 -1.39 7.19 3.82
C VAL A 4 -2.73 7.11 3.08
N VAL A 5 -3.23 8.26 2.63
CA VAL A 5 -4.48 8.34 1.87
C VAL A 5 -4.16 8.31 0.38
N GLY A 6 -4.46 7.18 -0.27
CA GLY A 6 -4.21 6.95 -1.68
C GLY A 6 -3.26 5.77 -1.92
N ALA A 7 -3.79 4.70 -2.52
CA ALA A 7 -3.04 3.50 -2.89
C ALA A 7 -2.63 3.50 -4.37
N GLY A 8 -2.12 4.64 -4.87
CA GLY A 8 -1.41 4.72 -6.15
C GLY A 8 0.03 4.21 -6.03
N SER A 9 0.85 4.36 -7.07
CA SER A 9 2.26 3.93 -7.03
C SER A 9 3.04 4.56 -5.89
N TRP A 10 3.03 5.89 -5.79
CA TRP A 10 3.79 6.61 -4.76
C TRP A 10 3.25 6.37 -3.35
N GLY A 11 1.93 6.38 -3.16
CA GLY A 11 1.33 6.12 -1.85
C GLY A 11 1.60 4.70 -1.35
N THR A 12 1.59 3.71 -2.25
CA THR A 12 1.97 2.34 -1.92
C THR A 12 3.47 2.25 -1.59
N ALA A 13 4.34 2.86 -2.40
CA ALA A 13 5.78 2.87 -2.16
C ALA A 13 6.14 3.54 -0.82
N LEU A 14 5.54 4.69 -0.52
CA LEU A 14 5.72 5.40 0.74
C LEU A 14 5.24 4.56 1.93
N ALA A 15 4.06 3.94 1.82
CA ALA A 15 3.55 3.08 2.88
C ALA A 15 4.49 1.89 3.17
N VAL A 16 5.04 1.27 2.12
CA VAL A 16 6.03 0.19 2.25
C VAL A 16 7.32 0.71 2.90
N HIS A 17 7.83 1.86 2.47
CA HIS A 17 9.04 2.44 3.03
C HIS A 17 8.89 2.75 4.53
N LEU A 18 7.78 3.39 4.92
CA LEU A 18 7.47 3.70 6.32
C LEU A 18 7.31 2.44 7.17
N ALA A 19 6.63 1.41 6.64
CA ALA A 19 6.47 0.14 7.34
C ALA A 19 7.81 -0.59 7.54
N ARG A 20 8.71 -0.56 6.54
CA ARG A 20 10.08 -1.09 6.66
C ARG A 20 10.91 -0.32 7.70
N GLY A 21 10.62 0.97 7.90
CA GLY A 21 11.20 1.79 8.97
C GLY A 21 10.64 1.51 10.37
N GLY A 22 9.75 0.52 10.53
CA GLY A 22 9.16 0.13 11.82
C GLY A 22 7.92 0.93 12.23
N ALA A 23 7.43 1.84 11.39
CA ALA A 23 6.21 2.58 11.68
C ALA A 23 4.97 1.70 11.48
N GLU A 24 3.99 1.85 12.36
CA GLU A 24 2.64 1.32 12.10
C GLU A 24 1.95 2.18 11.04
N VAL A 25 1.68 1.59 9.88
CA VAL A 25 1.12 2.28 8.71
C VAL A 25 -0.25 1.74 8.33
N ARG A 26 -1.21 2.64 8.09
CA ARG A 26 -2.50 2.35 7.47
C ARG A 26 -2.53 2.94 6.05
N LEU A 27 -2.64 2.09 5.04
CA LEU A 27 -2.83 2.50 3.65
C LEU A 27 -4.33 2.48 3.31
N CYS A 28 -4.87 3.63 2.91
CA CYS A 28 -6.26 3.77 2.50
C CYS A 28 -6.36 3.83 0.97
N ALA A 29 -7.18 2.95 0.39
CA ALA A 29 -7.54 2.99 -1.03
C ALA A 29 -9.01 3.38 -1.20
N ARG A 30 -9.35 3.99 -2.35
CA ARG A 30 -10.75 4.33 -2.68
C ARG A 30 -11.57 3.10 -3.03
N SER A 31 -10.97 2.13 -3.74
CA SER A 31 -11.64 0.91 -4.20
C SER A 31 -11.47 -0.23 -3.20
N ALA A 32 -12.58 -0.86 -2.82
CA ALA A 32 -12.56 -2.06 -1.98
C ALA A 32 -11.79 -3.21 -2.63
N GLU A 33 -11.87 -3.37 -3.96
CA GLU A 33 -11.13 -4.39 -4.71
C GLU A 33 -9.61 -4.23 -4.52
N VAL A 34 -9.11 -2.99 -4.54
CA VAL A 34 -7.69 -2.69 -4.31
C VAL A 34 -7.29 -3.03 -2.87
N VAL A 35 -8.16 -2.72 -1.89
CA VAL A 35 -7.93 -3.07 -0.48
C VAL A 35 -7.80 -4.58 -0.32
N GLU A 36 -8.74 -5.35 -0.88
CA GLU A 36 -8.73 -6.81 -0.76
C GLU A 36 -7.55 -7.44 -1.48
N ALA A 37 -7.19 -6.96 -2.67
CA ALA A 37 -6.00 -7.43 -3.38
C ALA A 37 -4.72 -7.19 -2.57
N ILE A 38 -4.56 -6.01 -1.96
CA ILE A 38 -3.42 -5.68 -1.11
C ILE A 38 -3.41 -6.53 0.17
N ARG A 39 -4.58 -6.77 0.79
CA ARG A 39 -4.67 -7.62 1.99
C ARG A 39 -4.29 -9.06 1.69
N ALA A 40 -4.84 -9.64 0.62
CA ALA A 40 -4.65 -11.04 0.28
C ALA A 40 -3.25 -11.33 -0.25
N ARG A 41 -2.71 -10.46 -1.12
CA ARG A 41 -1.44 -10.70 -1.85
C ARG A 41 -0.26 -9.93 -1.27
N ARG A 42 -0.49 -9.04 -0.31
CA ARG A 42 0.53 -8.09 0.20
C ARG A 42 1.19 -7.26 -0.92
N ARG A 43 0.49 -7.10 -2.04
CA ARG A 43 0.92 -6.39 -3.25
C ARG A 43 -0.24 -5.58 -3.82
N ASN A 44 0.07 -4.42 -4.38
CA ASN A 44 -0.89 -3.64 -5.13
C ASN A 44 -0.85 -4.11 -6.60
N PRO A 45 -1.87 -4.82 -7.10
CA PRO A 45 -1.79 -5.43 -8.43
C PRO A 45 -1.78 -4.40 -9.57
N TRP A 46 -2.19 -3.16 -9.29
CA TRP A 46 -2.28 -2.09 -10.28
C TRP A 46 -1.07 -1.15 -10.26
N TYR A 47 -0.25 -1.21 -9.21
CA TYR A 47 0.86 -0.28 -9.01
C TYR A 47 2.04 -0.99 -8.35
N LEU A 48 3.25 -0.75 -8.86
CA LEU A 48 4.47 -1.47 -8.46
C LEU A 48 4.44 -2.96 -8.85
N SER A 49 3.81 -3.31 -9.98
CA SER A 49 3.81 -4.66 -10.55
C SER A 49 5.22 -5.21 -10.83
N ASP A 50 6.18 -4.31 -11.05
CA ASP A 50 7.53 -4.64 -11.52
C ASP A 50 8.54 -4.75 -10.37
N VAL A 51 8.10 -4.60 -9.12
CA VAL A 51 8.96 -4.63 -7.94
C VAL A 51 8.54 -5.80 -7.06
N ASP A 52 9.42 -6.79 -6.92
CA ASP A 52 9.19 -7.97 -6.07
C ASP A 52 9.34 -7.69 -4.57
#